data_AF-A0A553EPP2-F1
#
_entry.id   AF-A0A553EPP2-F1
#
_cell.length_a   1.000
_cell.length_b   1.000
_cell.length_c   1.000
_cell.angle_alpha   90.00
_cell.angle_beta   90.00
_cell.angle_gamma   90.00
#
_symmetry.space_group_name_H-M   'P 1'
#
loop_
_entity.id
_entity.type
_entity.pdbx_description
1 polymer ?
#
loop_
_entity_poly.entity_id
_entity_poly.type
_entity_poly.pdbx_seq_one_letter_code
_entity_poly.pdbx_strand_id
1 'polypeptide(L)'
;MFLLFFSPGSRKYWRTLEKEIIGNVKSFSNKFINQQKVRNMKRLRFLFLTAVCAMFFSCGEDEDYQNYLVTAFAGYGGAVVTVDKEKAMAGEIVTVVATPDEGFLFKEWKVRVGNTVIENIQANPSTFTMPQEDVVVVATFMIRNDVLERITDPALKAYCQSRMDTEQEIDGVIYPKWDMNGNGVLSPDEAAVIKAIDITGGVNGGKIKSVDELVEFTGLEVLKVSGNELTTLNVAWSKLAKLDCSHNKLSNLSVGKSENLKELYCNSNHLSSLKLKAMLYEDGFMLHCGNQTTIDGEARTVEVLLSEEQIAFWESNLKKLNENVNVEVQTMPNTDVYLTMTDAYKYSYGSLTLILSDDDGNRIQLSLKLSELQPGEYSKAQINSAYVTVTGGGSYRSLDSDDPGSFIVKYNAVSDIYTIEGVLNLRANASYPSVNIVGFEYTGPL
;
A
#
# COMPACT_ATOMS: atom_id res chain seq x y z
N MET A 1 -7.63 45.49 -17.61
CA MET A 1 -8.73 46.39 -17.26
C MET A 1 -8.46 46.94 -15.86
N PHE A 2 -8.37 48.28 -15.76
CA PHE A 2 -8.27 49.18 -14.59
C PHE A 2 -6.96 49.39 -13.77
N LEU A 3 -6.58 50.69 -13.77
CA LEU A 3 -5.86 51.56 -12.80
C LEU A 3 -4.34 51.37 -12.64
N LEU A 4 -3.48 52.28 -13.13
CA LEU A 4 -3.22 53.71 -12.83
C LEU A 4 -2.29 53.97 -11.61
N PHE A 5 -1.18 54.65 -11.92
CA PHE A 5 -0.29 55.52 -11.12
C PHE A 5 0.35 55.02 -9.82
N PHE A 6 1.70 55.02 -9.76
CA PHE A 6 2.49 55.58 -8.64
C PHE A 6 3.96 55.89 -9.06
N SER A 7 4.69 56.56 -8.17
CA SER A 7 5.70 57.63 -8.33
C SER A 7 7.17 57.17 -8.61
N PRO A 8 8.13 58.10 -8.85
CA PRO A 8 9.49 57.82 -9.35
C PRO A 8 10.49 57.37 -8.26
N GLY A 9 10.09 56.45 -7.38
CA GLY A 9 10.91 55.92 -6.27
C GLY A 9 11.42 54.48 -6.44
N SER A 10 10.89 53.70 -7.38
CA SER A 10 11.14 52.25 -7.46
C SER A 10 12.20 51.81 -8.48
N ARG A 11 12.90 52.76 -9.13
CA ARG A 11 13.93 52.47 -10.16
C ARG A 11 15.28 51.96 -9.63
N LYS A 12 15.48 51.87 -8.31
CA LYS A 12 16.79 51.50 -7.74
C LYS A 12 16.88 50.10 -7.12
N TYR A 13 15.76 49.40 -6.92
CA TYR A 13 15.77 48.00 -6.45
C TYR A 13 15.68 46.95 -7.57
N TRP A 14 15.34 47.35 -8.80
CA TRP A 14 15.27 46.44 -9.95
C TRP A 14 16.59 46.21 -10.68
N ARG A 15 17.63 47.05 -10.44
CA ARG A 15 18.93 46.92 -11.12
C ARG A 15 19.90 45.93 -10.47
N THR A 16 19.57 45.39 -9.30
CA THR A 16 20.39 44.37 -8.62
C THR A 16 19.82 42.96 -8.82
N LEU A 17 18.51 42.82 -9.07
CA LEU A 17 17.88 41.52 -9.38
C LEU A 17 18.10 41.07 -10.84
N GLU A 18 18.40 41.99 -11.75
CA GLU A 18 18.62 41.70 -13.18
C GLU A 18 19.98 41.02 -13.44
N LYS A 19 20.97 41.21 -12.54
CA LYS A 19 22.32 40.62 -12.72
C LYS A 19 22.46 39.17 -12.24
N GLU A 20 21.64 38.71 -11.29
CA GLU A 20 21.62 37.28 -10.89
C GLU A 20 20.72 36.41 -11.79
N ILE A 21 19.72 37.00 -12.44
CA ILE A 21 18.84 36.26 -13.37
C ILE A 21 19.53 36.03 -14.74
N ILE A 22 20.38 36.95 -15.20
CA ILE A 22 21.11 36.81 -16.48
C ILE A 22 22.22 35.75 -16.43
N GLY A 23 22.73 35.41 -15.24
CA GLY A 23 23.73 34.35 -15.06
C GLY A 23 23.20 32.94 -15.34
N ASN A 24 21.96 32.63 -14.94
CA ASN A 24 21.38 31.30 -15.08
C ASN A 24 20.64 31.05 -16.41
N VAL A 25 20.27 32.11 -17.14
CA VAL A 25 19.65 31.97 -18.48
C VAL A 25 20.66 31.53 -19.55
N LYS A 26 21.97 31.80 -19.37
CA LYS A 26 23.01 31.36 -20.31
C LYS A 26 23.33 29.87 -20.26
N SER A 27 22.97 29.17 -19.18
CA SER A 27 23.06 27.69 -19.10
C SER A 27 21.84 27.01 -19.74
N PHE A 28 20.67 27.66 -19.68
CA PHE A 28 19.42 27.10 -20.22
C PHE A 28 19.25 27.29 -21.74
N SER A 29 19.90 28.29 -22.34
CA SER A 29 19.78 28.55 -23.79
C SER A 29 20.55 27.57 -24.68
N ASN A 30 21.55 26.84 -24.18
CA ASN A 30 22.38 25.95 -25.02
C ASN A 30 21.88 24.51 -25.13
N LYS A 31 20.81 24.12 -24.40
CA LYS A 31 20.12 22.83 -24.62
C LYS A 31 18.85 22.94 -25.47
N PHE A 32 18.37 24.15 -25.75
CA PHE A 32 17.15 24.38 -26.56
C PHE A 32 17.39 24.63 -28.06
N ILE A 33 18.65 24.81 -28.49
CA ILE A 33 18.97 25.13 -29.90
C ILE A 33 18.94 23.90 -30.84
N ASN A 34 18.80 22.67 -30.33
CA ASN A 34 18.83 21.46 -31.17
C ASN A 34 17.49 20.78 -31.45
N GLN A 35 16.35 21.35 -31.05
CA GLN A 35 15.02 20.76 -31.30
C GLN A 35 14.13 21.57 -32.27
N GLN A 36 14.45 22.85 -32.53
CA GLN A 36 13.72 23.65 -33.53
C GLN A 36 14.22 23.50 -34.97
N LYS A 37 15.36 22.83 -35.21
CA LYS A 37 15.97 22.70 -36.55
C LYS A 37 15.48 21.50 -37.37
N VAL A 38 14.64 20.62 -36.82
CA VAL A 38 14.06 19.46 -37.53
C VAL A 38 12.59 19.71 -37.93
N ARG A 39 11.96 20.76 -37.42
CA ARG A 39 10.52 21.04 -37.64
C ARG A 39 10.21 21.93 -38.85
N ASN A 40 11.22 22.44 -39.57
CA ASN A 40 11.05 23.27 -40.77
C ASN A 40 11.53 22.64 -42.09
N MET A 41 11.83 21.34 -42.13
CA MET A 41 12.10 20.61 -43.39
C MET A 41 11.09 19.49 -43.60
N LYS A 42 9.84 19.84 -43.91
CA LYS A 42 8.86 18.97 -44.61
C LYS A 42 7.54 19.69 -44.98
N ARG A 43 7.55 21.02 -45.11
CA ARG A 43 6.41 21.83 -45.60
C ARG A 43 6.81 22.83 -46.69
N LEU A 44 7.77 22.45 -47.53
CA LEU A 44 8.22 23.30 -48.64
C LEU A 44 8.55 22.49 -49.91
N ARG A 45 7.57 21.75 -50.42
CA ARG A 45 7.45 21.38 -51.84
C ARG A 45 5.96 21.30 -52.17
N PHE A 46 5.58 21.84 -53.33
CA PHE A 46 4.22 21.97 -53.90
C PHE A 46 3.43 23.23 -53.54
N LEU A 47 3.90 24.37 -54.06
CA LEU A 47 3.05 25.46 -54.56
C LEU A 47 3.76 26.08 -55.77
N PHE A 48 3.62 25.45 -56.93
CA PHE A 48 3.96 26.02 -58.25
C PHE A 48 3.13 25.29 -59.30
N LEU A 49 2.02 25.91 -59.73
CA LEU A 49 1.61 26.13 -61.13
C LEU A 49 0.11 26.45 -61.17
N THR A 50 -0.25 27.64 -61.64
CA THR A 50 -1.58 27.96 -62.15
C THR A 50 -1.47 28.34 -63.62
N ALA A 51 -2.36 27.74 -64.42
CA ALA A 51 -2.81 28.11 -65.76
C ALA A 51 -1.84 27.90 -66.94
N VAL A 52 -2.13 26.92 -67.80
CA VAL A 52 -2.63 27.07 -69.20
C VAL A 52 -2.80 25.65 -69.79
N CYS A 53 -4.05 25.28 -70.11
CA CYS A 53 -4.47 24.67 -71.38
C CYS A 53 -5.88 24.07 -71.23
N ALA A 54 -6.85 24.77 -71.81
CA ALA A 54 -8.10 24.16 -72.23
C ALA A 54 -7.88 23.36 -73.53
N MET A 55 -8.71 22.32 -73.70
CA MET A 55 -8.91 21.46 -74.88
C MET A 55 -7.94 20.27 -75.02
N PHE A 56 -8.40 19.09 -74.57
CA PHE A 56 -8.81 18.01 -75.48
C PHE A 56 -9.90 17.16 -74.81
N PHE A 57 -10.97 16.91 -75.55
CA PHE A 57 -12.05 15.99 -75.22
C PHE A 57 -11.49 14.58 -74.93
N SER A 58 -11.86 14.02 -73.79
CA SER A 58 -12.24 12.62 -73.70
C SER A 58 -13.28 12.49 -72.61
N CYS A 59 -14.49 12.15 -73.02
CA CYS A 59 -15.60 11.82 -72.15
C CYS A 59 -15.23 10.54 -71.37
N GLY A 60 -15.21 10.63 -70.05
CA GLY A 60 -15.14 9.51 -69.12
C GLY A 60 -15.99 9.90 -67.93
N GLU A 61 -16.94 9.05 -67.55
CA GLU A 61 -17.84 9.25 -66.42
C GLU A 61 -17.00 9.29 -65.13
N ASP A 62 -16.75 10.49 -64.60
CA ASP A 62 -16.21 10.65 -63.25
C ASP A 62 -17.35 10.37 -62.25
N GLU A 63 -17.41 9.14 -61.73
CA GLU A 63 -18.04 8.92 -60.43
C GLU A 63 -17.29 9.80 -59.43
N ASP A 64 -17.92 10.85 -58.90
CA ASP A 64 -17.37 11.70 -57.85
C ASP A 64 -17.10 10.83 -56.61
N TYR A 65 -15.91 10.24 -56.52
CA TYR A 65 -15.43 9.51 -55.34
C TYR A 65 -15.14 10.51 -54.22
N GLN A 66 -16.21 10.96 -53.57
CA GLN A 66 -16.12 11.87 -52.45
C GLN A 66 -15.44 11.16 -51.28
N ASN A 67 -14.23 11.60 -50.97
CA ASN A 67 -13.46 11.13 -49.82
C ASN A 67 -13.76 12.02 -48.62
N TYR A 68 -13.97 11.40 -47.46
CA TYR A 68 -14.22 12.06 -46.20
C TYR A 68 -12.99 12.01 -45.31
N LEU A 69 -12.81 13.03 -44.48
CA LEU A 69 -11.65 13.16 -43.60
C LEU A 69 -11.83 12.31 -42.34
N VAL A 70 -10.76 11.60 -41.95
CA VAL A 70 -10.66 10.96 -40.64
C VAL A 70 -9.66 11.71 -39.80
N THR A 71 -10.10 12.18 -38.64
CA THR A 71 -9.20 12.79 -37.64
C THR A 71 -9.27 12.02 -36.33
N ALA A 72 -8.13 11.72 -35.75
CA ALA A 72 -8.04 10.98 -34.51
C ALA A 72 -7.08 11.64 -33.52
N PHE A 73 -7.47 11.75 -32.24
CA PHE A 73 -6.67 12.41 -31.21
C PHE A 73 -6.50 11.54 -29.97
N ALA A 74 -5.33 11.64 -29.34
CA ALA A 74 -5.13 11.19 -27.97
C ALA A 74 -5.71 12.22 -26.99
N GLY A 75 -6.58 11.78 -26.09
CA GLY A 75 -6.94 12.54 -24.90
C GLY A 75 -5.80 12.63 -23.88
N TYR A 76 -6.06 13.21 -22.71
CA TYR A 76 -5.10 13.24 -21.60
C TYR A 76 -4.67 11.81 -21.22
N GLY A 77 -3.37 11.57 -21.13
CA GLY A 77 -2.79 10.25 -20.86
C GLY A 77 -2.42 9.42 -22.08
N GLY A 78 -2.50 9.98 -23.29
CA GLY A 78 -2.11 9.30 -24.53
C GLY A 78 -0.95 9.97 -25.25
N ALA A 79 0.01 9.15 -25.68
CA ALA A 79 1.17 9.58 -26.44
C ALA A 79 0.81 9.91 -27.90
N VAL A 80 0.14 8.98 -28.59
CA VAL A 80 -0.16 9.07 -30.03
C VAL A 80 -1.46 8.34 -30.36
N VAL A 81 -2.18 8.82 -31.37
CA VAL A 81 -3.19 8.03 -32.10
C VAL A 81 -2.82 8.00 -33.57
N THR A 82 -2.87 6.83 -34.20
CA THR A 82 -2.65 6.67 -35.64
C THR A 82 -3.89 6.15 -36.33
N VAL A 83 -4.12 6.65 -37.53
CA VAL A 83 -5.14 6.15 -38.47
C VAL A 83 -4.42 5.53 -39.67
N ASP A 84 -4.92 4.41 -40.17
CA ASP A 84 -4.40 3.78 -41.39
C ASP A 84 -4.75 4.60 -42.65
N LYS A 85 -5.89 5.29 -42.64
CA LYS A 85 -6.39 6.15 -43.71
C LYS A 85 -6.79 7.52 -43.17
N GLU A 86 -6.11 8.59 -43.59
CA GLU A 86 -6.49 9.97 -43.27
C GLU A 86 -7.72 10.45 -44.07
N LYS A 87 -7.99 9.79 -45.21
CA LYS A 87 -9.17 9.99 -46.04
C LYS A 87 -9.68 8.64 -46.54
N ALA A 88 -11.00 8.46 -46.52
CA ALA A 88 -11.63 7.22 -46.95
C ALA A 88 -12.96 7.50 -47.65
N MET A 89 -13.35 6.63 -48.59
CA MET A 89 -14.66 6.64 -49.22
C MET A 89 -15.70 6.01 -48.29
N ALA A 90 -16.96 6.43 -48.42
CA ALA A 90 -18.05 5.82 -47.66
C ALA A 90 -18.11 4.30 -47.88
N GLY A 91 -18.24 3.54 -46.79
CA GLY A 91 -18.23 2.07 -46.81
C GLY A 91 -16.85 1.43 -46.64
N GLU A 92 -15.75 2.18 -46.75
CA GLU A 92 -14.43 1.63 -46.44
C GLU A 92 -14.23 1.41 -44.93
N ILE A 93 -13.45 0.39 -44.58
CA ILE A 93 -13.01 0.16 -43.21
C ILE A 93 -11.78 1.05 -42.93
N VAL A 94 -11.82 1.71 -41.77
CA VAL A 94 -10.75 2.54 -41.21
C VAL A 94 -10.32 1.93 -39.88
N THR A 95 -9.01 1.84 -39.66
CA THR A 95 -8.39 1.30 -38.44
C THR A 95 -7.76 2.43 -37.62
N VAL A 96 -8.05 2.44 -36.32
CA VAL A 96 -7.49 3.38 -35.35
C VAL A 96 -6.67 2.63 -34.30
N VAL A 97 -5.53 3.21 -33.94
CA VAL A 97 -4.63 2.65 -32.91
C VAL A 97 -4.22 3.76 -31.96
N ALA A 98 -4.33 3.52 -30.66
CA ALA A 98 -3.91 4.44 -29.61
C ALA A 98 -2.67 3.91 -28.89
N THR A 99 -1.74 4.79 -28.58
CA THR A 99 -0.56 4.51 -27.75
C THR A 99 -0.68 5.33 -26.46
N PRO A 100 -0.85 4.69 -25.29
CA PRO A 100 -0.85 5.39 -24.00
C PRO A 100 0.49 6.04 -23.68
N ASP A 101 0.47 7.13 -22.91
CA ASP A 101 1.68 7.65 -22.24
C ASP A 101 2.10 6.69 -21.11
N GLU A 102 3.36 6.80 -20.67
CA GLU A 102 3.84 6.08 -19.47
C GLU A 102 2.94 6.43 -18.26
N GLY A 103 2.52 5.41 -17.50
CA GLY A 103 1.60 5.61 -16.37
C GLY A 103 0.12 5.66 -16.76
N PHE A 104 -0.24 5.39 -18.01
CA PHE A 104 -1.63 5.34 -18.47
C PHE A 104 -1.95 4.04 -19.24
N LEU A 105 -3.24 3.72 -19.30
CA LEU A 105 -3.81 2.65 -20.11
C LEU A 105 -4.88 3.21 -21.04
N PHE A 106 -5.02 2.62 -22.23
CA PHE A 106 -6.13 2.93 -23.13
C PHE A 106 -7.44 2.52 -22.46
N LYS A 107 -8.40 3.44 -22.42
CA LYS A 107 -9.74 3.19 -21.90
C LYS A 107 -10.65 2.88 -23.08
N GLU A 108 -11.10 3.90 -23.80
CA GLU A 108 -12.11 3.73 -24.86
C GLU A 108 -12.01 4.75 -25.99
N TRP A 109 -12.55 4.40 -27.15
CA TRP A 109 -12.79 5.29 -28.28
C TRP A 109 -14.10 6.06 -28.12
N LYS A 110 -14.07 7.37 -28.42
CA LYS A 110 -15.28 8.22 -28.51
C LYS A 110 -15.35 8.90 -29.85
N VAL A 111 -16.45 8.70 -30.56
CA VAL A 111 -16.80 9.50 -31.74
C VAL A 111 -17.27 10.87 -31.27
N ARG A 112 -16.67 11.94 -31.80
CA ARG A 112 -16.97 13.34 -31.48
C ARG A 112 -17.67 14.06 -32.61
N VAL A 113 -17.34 13.68 -33.84
CA VAL A 113 -17.95 14.19 -35.07
C VAL A 113 -18.17 13.00 -35.99
N GLY A 114 -19.29 13.02 -36.71
CA GLY A 114 -19.74 11.92 -37.55
C GLY A 114 -20.63 10.93 -36.80
N ASN A 115 -21.44 10.18 -37.54
CA ASN A 115 -22.39 9.20 -37.02
C ASN A 115 -21.88 7.75 -37.05
N THR A 116 -20.59 7.55 -37.28
CA THR A 116 -20.00 6.20 -37.30
C THR A 116 -20.13 5.49 -35.96
N VAL A 117 -20.15 4.16 -35.99
CA VAL A 117 -20.23 3.30 -34.81
C VAL A 117 -18.97 2.44 -34.75
N ILE A 118 -18.26 2.51 -33.64
CA ILE A 118 -17.17 1.58 -33.30
C ILE A 118 -17.79 0.47 -32.45
N GLU A 119 -17.89 -0.74 -32.98
CA GLU A 119 -18.58 -1.86 -32.31
C GLU A 119 -17.95 -2.21 -30.96
N ASN A 120 -16.62 -2.27 -30.91
CA ASN A 120 -15.87 -2.47 -29.68
C ASN A 120 -15.03 -1.23 -29.37
N ILE A 121 -15.64 -0.31 -28.59
CA ILE A 121 -14.99 0.93 -28.18
C ILE A 121 -13.78 0.70 -27.24
N GLN A 122 -13.66 -0.47 -26.60
CA GLN A 122 -12.55 -0.80 -25.70
C GLN A 122 -11.41 -1.55 -26.41
N ALA A 123 -11.60 -1.96 -27.68
CA ALA A 123 -10.54 -2.59 -28.47
C ALA A 123 -9.48 -1.57 -28.91
N ASN A 124 -8.21 -1.99 -28.91
CA ASN A 124 -7.12 -1.20 -29.45
C ASN A 124 -6.04 -2.13 -30.03
N PRO A 125 -5.87 -2.21 -31.36
CA PRO A 125 -6.52 -1.39 -32.38
C PRO A 125 -8.03 -1.65 -32.50
N SER A 126 -8.77 -0.68 -33.05
CA SER A 126 -10.20 -0.84 -33.37
C SER A 126 -10.50 -0.37 -34.79
N THR A 127 -11.67 -0.72 -35.30
CA THR A 127 -12.09 -0.40 -36.67
C THR A 127 -13.51 0.17 -36.71
N PHE A 128 -13.79 0.98 -37.72
CA PHE A 128 -15.14 1.40 -38.06
C PHE A 128 -15.33 1.55 -39.58
N THR A 129 -16.58 1.55 -40.03
CA THR A 129 -16.94 1.81 -41.42
C THR A 129 -17.15 3.30 -41.65
N MET A 130 -16.49 3.84 -42.68
CA MET A 130 -16.53 5.27 -42.99
C MET A 130 -17.95 5.69 -43.44
N PRO A 131 -18.58 6.69 -42.79
CA PRO A 131 -19.86 7.21 -43.21
C PRO A 131 -19.70 8.22 -44.36
N GLN A 132 -20.82 8.74 -44.88
CA GLN A 132 -20.83 9.82 -45.88
C GLN A 132 -20.58 11.22 -45.26
N GLU A 133 -19.68 11.31 -44.29
CA GLU A 133 -19.30 12.55 -43.61
C GLU A 133 -17.93 12.42 -42.94
N ASP A 134 -17.33 13.55 -42.56
CA ASP A 134 -16.06 13.57 -41.83
C ASP A 134 -16.23 13.00 -40.42
N VAL A 135 -15.21 12.26 -39.96
CA VAL A 135 -15.22 11.59 -38.65
C VAL A 135 -14.11 12.13 -37.77
N VAL A 136 -14.45 12.45 -36.53
CA VAL A 136 -13.47 12.74 -35.46
C VAL A 136 -13.62 11.72 -34.35
N VAL A 137 -12.56 10.98 -34.06
CA VAL A 137 -12.49 10.03 -32.94
C VAL A 137 -11.45 10.47 -31.92
N VAL A 138 -11.73 10.19 -30.65
CA VAL A 138 -10.81 10.50 -29.54
C VAL A 138 -10.57 9.23 -28.73
N ALA A 139 -9.30 8.85 -28.59
CA ALA A 139 -8.89 7.85 -27.62
C ALA A 139 -8.88 8.48 -26.22
N THR A 140 -9.51 7.84 -25.26
CA THR A 140 -9.46 8.23 -23.86
C THR A 140 -8.57 7.26 -23.09
N PHE A 141 -7.89 7.76 -22.06
CA PHE A 141 -6.95 7.00 -21.26
C PHE A 141 -7.33 7.11 -19.78
N MET A 142 -6.90 6.15 -18.99
CA MET A 142 -7.00 6.17 -17.54
C MET A 142 -5.62 6.01 -16.92
N ILE A 143 -5.42 6.59 -15.74
CA ILE A 143 -4.20 6.39 -14.97
C ILE A 143 -4.07 4.90 -14.68
N ARG A 144 -2.86 4.39 -14.86
CA ARG A 144 -2.43 3.05 -14.48
C ARG A 144 -2.45 2.93 -12.96
N ASN A 145 -3.65 2.78 -12.42
CA ASN A 145 -3.93 2.59 -11.00
C ASN A 145 -4.25 1.11 -10.71
N ASP A 146 -3.64 0.21 -11.48
CA ASP A 146 -3.82 -1.22 -11.31
C ASP A 146 -3.00 -1.70 -10.11
N VAL A 147 -3.68 -2.23 -9.10
CA VAL A 147 -3.05 -2.79 -7.90
C VAL A 147 -2.09 -3.92 -8.28
N LEU A 148 -2.36 -4.68 -9.36
CA LEU A 148 -1.51 -5.77 -9.83
C LEU A 148 -0.10 -5.33 -10.25
N GLU A 149 0.09 -4.07 -10.62
CA GLU A 149 1.41 -3.56 -10.98
C GLU A 149 2.30 -3.31 -9.77
N ARG A 150 1.71 -3.10 -8.58
CA ARG A 150 2.45 -2.88 -7.34
C ARG A 150 2.89 -4.18 -6.66
N ILE A 151 2.25 -5.30 -7.02
CA ILE A 151 2.61 -6.63 -6.50
C ILE A 151 3.88 -7.11 -7.20
N THR A 152 4.96 -7.29 -6.43
CA THR A 152 6.26 -7.67 -6.98
C THR A 152 6.51 -9.18 -6.95
N ASP A 153 5.92 -9.89 -5.99
CA ASP A 153 5.98 -11.36 -5.94
C ASP A 153 5.25 -11.97 -7.15
N PRO A 154 5.95 -12.69 -8.05
CA PRO A 154 5.36 -13.19 -9.28
C PRO A 154 4.23 -14.20 -9.07
N ALA A 155 4.33 -15.03 -8.01
CA ALA A 155 3.33 -16.05 -7.71
C ALA A 155 2.06 -15.39 -7.14
N LEU A 156 2.23 -14.41 -6.24
CA LEU A 156 1.12 -13.60 -5.74
C LEU A 156 0.44 -12.81 -6.87
N LYS A 157 1.23 -12.18 -7.76
CA LYS A 157 0.69 -11.44 -8.91
C LYS A 157 -0.10 -12.34 -9.84
N ALA A 158 0.42 -13.53 -10.16
CA ALA A 158 -0.29 -14.50 -10.99
C ALA A 158 -1.59 -14.98 -10.35
N TYR A 159 -1.61 -15.17 -9.03
CA TYR A 159 -2.84 -15.47 -8.30
C TYR A 159 -3.86 -14.34 -8.44
N CYS A 160 -3.47 -13.11 -8.13
CA CYS A 160 -4.35 -11.95 -8.20
C CYS A 160 -4.92 -11.77 -9.61
N GLN A 161 -4.07 -11.92 -10.65
CA GLN A 161 -4.49 -11.92 -12.05
C GLN A 161 -5.52 -13.01 -12.36
N SER A 162 -5.34 -14.23 -11.84
CA SER A 162 -6.30 -15.32 -12.06
C SER A 162 -7.68 -15.02 -11.46
N ARG A 163 -7.74 -14.25 -10.37
CA ARG A 163 -8.97 -13.91 -9.65
C ARG A 163 -9.75 -12.76 -10.28
N MET A 164 -9.15 -12.01 -11.21
CA MET A 164 -9.81 -10.90 -11.90
C MET A 164 -11.12 -11.32 -12.56
N ASP A 165 -11.12 -12.47 -13.24
CA ASP A 165 -12.24 -12.96 -14.02
C ASP A 165 -12.85 -14.26 -13.50
N THR A 166 -12.44 -14.72 -12.32
CA THR A 166 -12.90 -16.01 -11.78
C THR A 166 -13.37 -15.88 -10.34
N GLU A 167 -14.50 -16.52 -10.05
CA GLU A 167 -14.95 -16.73 -8.67
C GLU A 167 -14.05 -17.73 -7.96
N GLN A 168 -14.07 -17.71 -6.64
CA GLN A 168 -13.32 -18.65 -5.81
C GLN A 168 -14.19 -19.15 -4.67
N GLU A 169 -14.10 -20.45 -4.39
CA GLU A 169 -14.65 -21.01 -3.16
C GLU A 169 -13.53 -21.18 -2.13
N ILE A 170 -13.68 -20.59 -0.95
CA ILE A 170 -12.78 -20.76 0.20
C ILE A 170 -13.63 -21.14 1.40
N ASP A 171 -13.33 -22.28 2.03
CA ASP A 171 -14.07 -22.81 3.20
C ASP A 171 -15.60 -22.90 2.98
N GLY A 172 -16.04 -23.25 1.76
CA GLY A 172 -17.46 -23.37 1.40
C GLY A 172 -18.16 -22.04 1.11
N VAL A 173 -17.45 -20.91 1.13
CA VAL A 173 -17.97 -19.58 0.78
C VAL A 173 -17.49 -19.21 -0.62
N ILE A 174 -18.42 -18.84 -1.49
CA ILE A 174 -18.13 -18.36 -2.84
C ILE A 174 -17.88 -16.86 -2.80
N TYR A 175 -16.70 -16.45 -3.23
CA TYR A 175 -16.27 -15.07 -3.39
C TYR A 175 -16.32 -14.67 -4.87
N PRO A 176 -16.83 -13.47 -5.19
CA PRO A 176 -16.93 -13.00 -6.56
C PRO A 176 -15.54 -12.78 -7.17
N LYS A 177 -15.50 -12.74 -8.50
CA LYS A 177 -14.33 -12.26 -9.25
C LYS A 177 -13.96 -10.83 -8.85
N TRP A 178 -12.68 -10.48 -8.98
CA TRP A 178 -12.16 -9.21 -8.46
C TRP A 178 -12.40 -8.01 -9.39
N ASP A 179 -12.39 -8.22 -10.71
CA ASP A 179 -12.77 -7.19 -11.68
C ASP A 179 -14.30 -7.11 -11.79
N MET A 180 -14.92 -6.39 -10.87
CA MET A 180 -16.38 -6.28 -10.78
C MET A 180 -16.95 -5.50 -11.97
N ASN A 181 -16.20 -4.53 -12.49
CA ASN A 181 -16.66 -3.66 -13.55
C ASN A 181 -16.27 -4.16 -14.97
N GLY A 182 -15.37 -5.14 -15.06
CA GLY A 182 -15.00 -5.84 -16.30
C GLY A 182 -14.07 -5.03 -17.21
N ASN A 183 -13.31 -4.07 -16.67
CA ASN A 183 -12.41 -3.22 -17.46
C ASN A 183 -10.99 -3.78 -17.58
N GLY A 184 -10.71 -4.94 -17.01
CA GLY A 184 -9.40 -5.60 -17.00
C GLY A 184 -8.38 -4.99 -16.04
N VAL A 185 -8.79 -4.12 -15.12
CA VAL A 185 -7.91 -3.40 -14.17
C VAL A 185 -8.38 -3.65 -12.75
N LEU A 186 -7.48 -4.04 -11.84
CA LEU A 186 -7.80 -4.12 -10.42
C LEU A 186 -7.63 -2.75 -9.79
N SER A 187 -8.73 -2.00 -9.67
CA SER A 187 -8.69 -0.70 -8.99
C SER A 187 -8.53 -0.85 -7.47
N PRO A 188 -8.05 0.18 -6.74
CA PRO A 188 -8.02 0.15 -5.27
C PRO A 188 -9.39 -0.05 -4.63
N ASP A 189 -10.45 0.49 -5.23
CA ASP A 189 -11.82 0.31 -4.73
C ASP A 189 -12.26 -1.16 -4.83
N GLU A 190 -11.90 -1.84 -5.92
CA GLU A 190 -12.13 -3.28 -6.08
C GLU A 190 -11.27 -4.10 -5.12
N ALA A 191 -10.00 -3.74 -4.96
CA ALA A 191 -9.12 -4.42 -3.99
C ALA A 191 -9.62 -4.28 -2.55
N ALA A 192 -10.12 -3.10 -2.17
CA ALA A 192 -10.58 -2.78 -0.83
C ALA A 192 -11.81 -3.57 -0.38
N VAL A 193 -12.58 -4.14 -1.31
CA VAL A 193 -13.77 -4.97 -0.99
C VAL A 193 -13.49 -6.47 -1.01
N ILE A 194 -12.28 -6.90 -1.37
CA ILE A 194 -11.88 -8.32 -1.36
C ILE A 194 -11.81 -8.82 0.09
N LYS A 195 -12.53 -9.90 0.36
CA LYS A 195 -12.70 -10.46 1.71
C LYS A 195 -11.82 -11.68 1.99
N ALA A 196 -11.40 -12.42 0.98
CA ALA A 196 -10.66 -13.65 1.20
C ALA A 196 -9.58 -13.90 0.14
N ILE A 197 -8.43 -14.38 0.61
CA ILE A 197 -7.31 -14.81 -0.22
C ILE A 197 -6.84 -16.17 0.31
N ASP A 198 -6.74 -17.15 -0.59
CA ASP A 198 -6.15 -18.45 -0.30
C ASP A 198 -5.08 -18.79 -1.34
N ILE A 199 -3.83 -18.71 -0.90
CA ILE A 199 -2.61 -19.00 -1.64
C ILE A 199 -1.78 -20.07 -0.93
N THR A 200 -2.47 -20.98 -0.24
CA THR A 200 -1.87 -22.12 0.47
C THR A 200 -1.05 -22.99 -0.49
N GLY A 201 0.20 -23.28 -0.10
CA GLY A 201 1.12 -24.10 -0.86
C GLY A 201 1.80 -23.39 -2.04
N GLY A 202 1.50 -22.10 -2.27
CA GLY A 202 2.02 -21.33 -3.39
C GLY A 202 1.14 -21.42 -4.64
N VAL A 203 1.57 -20.76 -5.72
CA VAL A 203 0.79 -20.57 -6.94
C VAL A 203 1.64 -20.99 -8.14
N ASN A 204 1.10 -21.85 -9.01
CA ASN A 204 1.81 -22.36 -10.19
C ASN A 204 3.19 -22.97 -9.87
N GLY A 205 3.33 -23.63 -8.72
CA GLY A 205 4.59 -24.20 -8.24
C GLY A 205 5.58 -23.18 -7.67
N GLY A 206 5.29 -21.87 -7.75
CA GLY A 206 6.04 -20.82 -7.09
C GLY A 206 5.60 -20.61 -5.65
N LYS A 207 6.54 -20.57 -4.72
CA LYS A 207 6.29 -20.17 -3.33
C LYS A 207 6.31 -18.66 -3.20
N ILE A 208 5.40 -18.14 -2.38
CA ILE A 208 5.29 -16.70 -2.10
C ILE A 208 6.27 -16.34 -1.00
N LYS A 209 6.95 -15.20 -1.16
CA LYS A 209 7.96 -14.70 -0.22
C LYS A 209 7.51 -13.45 0.53
N SER A 210 6.60 -12.68 -0.06
CA SER A 210 6.05 -11.45 0.51
C SER A 210 4.58 -11.31 0.17
N VAL A 211 3.82 -10.74 1.10
CA VAL A 211 2.46 -10.25 0.90
C VAL A 211 2.30 -8.80 1.36
N ASP A 212 3.41 -8.10 1.63
CA ASP A 212 3.41 -6.72 2.14
C ASP A 212 2.78 -5.74 1.14
N GLU A 213 2.71 -6.10 -0.14
CA GLU A 213 2.09 -5.31 -1.21
C GLU A 213 0.55 -5.33 -1.21
N LEU A 214 -0.08 -6.13 -0.35
CA LEU A 214 -1.55 -6.23 -0.24
C LEU A 214 -2.18 -5.11 0.61
N VAL A 215 -1.57 -3.92 0.65
CA VAL A 215 -2.03 -2.78 1.47
C VAL A 215 -3.43 -2.27 1.10
N GLU A 216 -3.82 -2.38 -0.18
CA GLU A 216 -5.12 -1.92 -0.67
C GLU A 216 -6.27 -2.89 -0.31
N PHE A 217 -5.96 -4.11 0.15
CA PHE A 217 -6.93 -5.17 0.47
C PHE A 217 -7.55 -4.97 1.86
N THR A 218 -8.01 -3.76 2.16
CA THR A 218 -8.49 -3.34 3.48
C THR A 218 -9.75 -4.08 3.95
N GLY A 219 -10.45 -4.76 3.03
CA GLY A 219 -11.63 -5.59 3.28
C GLY A 219 -11.34 -7.02 3.76
N LEU A 220 -10.07 -7.42 3.83
CA LEU A 220 -9.68 -8.81 4.03
C LEU A 220 -10.12 -9.36 5.40
N GLU A 221 -10.92 -10.42 5.36
CA GLU A 221 -11.47 -11.16 6.51
C GLU A 221 -10.76 -12.53 6.68
N VAL A 222 -10.32 -13.14 5.57
CA VAL A 222 -9.62 -14.44 5.55
C VAL A 222 -8.34 -14.34 4.74
N LEU A 223 -7.20 -14.70 5.33
CA LEU A 223 -5.92 -14.81 4.64
C LEU A 223 -5.28 -16.16 4.94
N LYS A 224 -5.11 -16.98 3.90
CA LYS A 224 -4.40 -18.27 3.98
C LYS A 224 -3.17 -18.25 3.08
N VAL A 225 -2.01 -18.29 3.71
CA VAL A 225 -0.68 -18.25 3.10
C VAL A 225 0.19 -19.41 3.56
N SER A 226 -0.43 -20.47 4.09
CA SER A 226 0.28 -21.64 4.63
C SER A 226 1.20 -22.30 3.60
N GLY A 227 2.34 -22.83 4.06
CA GLY A 227 3.23 -23.62 3.21
C GLY A 227 3.96 -22.80 2.15
N ASN A 228 4.35 -21.57 2.48
CA ASN A 228 5.10 -20.66 1.63
C ASN A 228 6.50 -20.38 2.20
N GLU A 229 7.16 -19.30 1.76
CA GLU A 229 8.50 -18.93 2.23
C GLU A 229 8.55 -17.53 2.84
N LEU A 230 7.44 -17.08 3.45
CA LEU A 230 7.40 -15.76 4.09
C LEU A 230 8.39 -15.71 5.26
N THR A 231 9.26 -14.71 5.25
CA THR A 231 10.18 -14.40 6.36
C THR A 231 9.64 -13.30 7.28
N THR A 232 8.75 -12.46 6.74
CA THR A 232 8.04 -11.39 7.44
C THR A 232 6.57 -11.45 7.04
N LEU A 233 5.71 -11.07 7.97
CA LEU A 233 4.29 -10.87 7.72
C LEU A 233 3.81 -9.74 8.61
N ASN A 234 3.56 -8.58 8.01
CA ASN A 234 2.99 -7.44 8.72
C ASN A 234 1.46 -7.44 8.60
N VAL A 235 0.78 -7.92 9.64
CA VAL A 235 -0.67 -7.98 9.62
C VAL A 235 -1.25 -6.60 9.95
N ALA A 236 -1.76 -5.93 8.91
CA ALA A 236 -2.34 -4.59 9.01
C ALA A 236 -3.86 -4.55 8.72
N TRP A 237 -4.50 -5.70 8.48
CA TRP A 237 -5.91 -5.79 8.09
C TRP A 237 -6.82 -5.86 9.32
N SER A 238 -7.52 -4.78 9.63
CA SER A 238 -8.37 -4.66 10.83
C SER A 238 -9.62 -5.55 10.83
N LYS A 239 -10.06 -5.99 9.65
CA LYS A 239 -11.20 -6.90 9.47
C LYS A 239 -10.82 -8.38 9.48
N LEU A 240 -9.52 -8.71 9.56
CA LEU A 240 -9.06 -10.07 9.48
C LEU A 240 -9.59 -10.89 10.67
N ALA A 241 -10.35 -11.93 10.36
CA ALA A 241 -10.94 -12.86 11.31
C ALA A 241 -10.22 -14.21 11.34
N LYS A 242 -9.60 -14.59 10.21
CA LYS A 242 -8.83 -15.82 10.07
C LYS A 242 -7.50 -15.58 9.36
N LEU A 243 -6.41 -16.00 10.00
CA LEU A 243 -5.07 -15.97 9.43
C LEU A 243 -4.44 -17.37 9.53
N ASP A 244 -4.11 -17.95 8.39
CA ASP A 244 -3.25 -19.13 8.32
C ASP A 244 -1.92 -18.77 7.65
N CYS A 245 -0.88 -18.60 8.46
CA CYS A 245 0.50 -18.40 8.06
C CYS A 245 1.41 -19.54 8.51
N SER A 246 0.85 -20.73 8.77
CA SER A 246 1.60 -21.92 9.17
C SER A 246 2.60 -22.36 8.09
N HIS A 247 3.62 -23.14 8.48
CA HIS A 247 4.61 -23.68 7.53
C HIS A 247 5.29 -22.60 6.67
N ASN A 248 5.77 -21.54 7.32
CA ASN A 248 6.56 -20.46 6.72
C ASN A 248 7.91 -20.32 7.44
N LYS A 249 8.60 -19.19 7.26
CA LYS A 249 9.91 -18.89 7.87
C LYS A 249 9.84 -17.64 8.76
N LEU A 250 8.68 -17.38 9.36
CA LEU A 250 8.44 -16.18 10.15
C LEU A 250 9.23 -16.24 11.47
N SER A 251 10.11 -15.27 11.71
CA SER A 251 10.80 -15.10 13.00
C SER A 251 10.07 -14.14 13.94
N ASN A 252 9.15 -13.34 13.40
CA ASN A 252 8.27 -12.43 14.12
C ASN A 252 6.89 -12.42 13.45
N LEU A 253 5.84 -12.26 14.25
CA LEU A 253 4.46 -12.10 13.82
C LEU A 253 3.76 -11.15 14.77
N SER A 254 3.27 -10.03 14.23
CA SER A 254 2.40 -9.11 14.96
C SER A 254 1.01 -9.15 14.33
N VAL A 255 -0.01 -9.39 15.16
CA VAL A 255 -1.43 -9.40 14.79
C VAL A 255 -2.21 -8.29 15.50
N GLY A 256 -1.52 -7.34 16.14
CA GLY A 256 -2.13 -6.34 17.02
C GLY A 256 -3.16 -5.42 16.35
N LYS A 257 -3.09 -5.25 15.02
CA LYS A 257 -4.03 -4.42 14.25
C LYS A 257 -5.30 -5.17 13.83
N SER A 258 -5.36 -6.48 14.01
CA SER A 258 -6.49 -7.33 13.62
C SER A 258 -7.36 -7.69 14.83
N GLU A 259 -8.08 -6.69 15.35
CA GLU A 259 -8.94 -6.83 16.54
C GLU A 259 -10.09 -7.83 16.36
N ASN A 260 -10.39 -8.26 15.14
CA ASN A 260 -11.42 -9.25 14.84
C ASN A 260 -10.87 -10.68 14.71
N LEU A 261 -9.56 -10.88 14.88
CA LEU A 261 -8.91 -12.17 14.62
C LEU A 261 -9.35 -13.21 15.65
N LYS A 262 -9.95 -14.30 15.17
CA LYS A 262 -10.47 -15.43 15.98
C LYS A 262 -9.67 -16.71 15.75
N GLU A 263 -9.23 -16.92 14.51
CA GLU A 263 -8.49 -18.10 14.10
C GLU A 263 -7.08 -17.70 13.66
N LEU A 264 -6.06 -18.18 14.38
CA LEU A 264 -4.65 -17.98 14.04
C LEU A 264 -3.90 -19.32 13.96
N TYR A 265 -3.38 -19.61 12.77
CA TYR A 265 -2.49 -20.74 12.52
C TYR A 265 -1.12 -20.20 12.13
N CYS A 266 -0.16 -20.29 13.03
CA CYS A 266 1.22 -19.86 12.83
C CYS A 266 2.24 -20.94 13.25
N ASN A 267 1.80 -22.18 13.43
CA ASN A 267 2.66 -23.31 13.73
C ASN A 267 3.69 -23.56 12.62
N SER A 268 4.81 -24.20 12.96
CA SER A 268 5.86 -24.52 11.99
C SER A 268 6.47 -23.27 11.32
N ASN A 269 6.94 -22.35 12.16
CA ASN A 269 7.68 -21.15 11.79
C ASN A 269 8.97 -21.05 12.65
N HIS A 270 9.54 -19.85 12.81
CA HIS A 270 10.71 -19.57 13.64
C HIS A 270 10.43 -18.64 14.85
N LEU A 271 9.18 -18.60 15.32
CA LEU A 271 8.75 -17.69 16.38
C LEU A 271 9.34 -18.08 17.74
N SER A 272 9.92 -17.11 18.46
CA SER A 272 10.28 -17.24 19.88
C SER A 272 9.13 -16.95 20.81
N SER A 273 8.30 -16.00 20.39
CA SER A 273 7.28 -15.41 21.21
C SER A 273 6.13 -14.96 20.33
N LEU A 274 4.93 -14.97 20.90
CA LEU A 274 3.72 -14.56 20.22
C LEU A 274 2.81 -13.84 21.22
N LYS A 275 2.26 -12.71 20.79
CA LYS A 275 1.46 -11.84 21.63
C LYS A 275 0.11 -11.62 20.99
N LEU A 276 -0.94 -12.11 21.65
CA LEU A 276 -2.27 -12.27 21.04
C LEU A 276 -3.33 -11.39 21.68
N LYS A 277 -2.92 -10.22 22.16
CA LYS A 277 -3.78 -9.29 22.92
C LYS A 277 -5.07 -8.91 22.18
N ALA A 278 -5.00 -8.82 20.86
CA ALA A 278 -6.11 -8.40 20.00
C ALA A 278 -6.99 -9.55 19.52
N MET A 279 -6.65 -10.81 19.80
CA MET A 279 -7.48 -11.94 19.36
C MET A 279 -8.73 -12.05 20.21
N LEU A 280 -9.89 -12.06 19.55
CA LEU A 280 -11.18 -12.22 20.22
C LEU A 280 -11.30 -13.62 20.79
N TYR A 281 -11.43 -13.67 22.12
CA TYR A 281 -11.74 -14.88 22.86
C TYR A 281 -13.27 -15.05 22.97
N GLU A 282 -13.89 -15.45 21.86
CA GLU A 282 -15.31 -15.77 21.75
C GLU A 282 -15.50 -17.15 21.09
N ASP A 283 -16.75 -17.55 20.84
CA ASP A 283 -17.07 -18.73 20.02
C ASP A 283 -16.25 -18.75 18.73
N GLY A 284 -15.45 -19.80 18.55
CA GLY A 284 -14.56 -19.98 17.39
C GLY A 284 -13.09 -19.63 17.63
N PHE A 285 -12.66 -19.25 18.85
CA PHE A 285 -11.25 -19.00 19.15
C PHE A 285 -10.38 -20.24 18.86
N MET A 286 -9.40 -20.09 17.96
CA MET A 286 -8.48 -21.15 17.57
C MET A 286 -7.05 -20.63 17.44
N LEU A 287 -6.12 -21.33 18.08
CA LEU A 287 -4.70 -20.98 18.06
C LEU A 287 -3.83 -22.22 17.87
N HIS A 288 -3.13 -22.26 16.73
CA HIS A 288 -2.09 -23.23 16.43
C HIS A 288 -0.75 -22.50 16.30
N CYS A 289 0.11 -22.58 17.31
CA CYS A 289 1.34 -21.78 17.37
C CYS A 289 2.60 -22.57 17.70
N GLY A 290 2.51 -23.88 17.93
CA GLY A 290 3.65 -24.72 18.26
C GLY A 290 4.51 -25.14 17.05
N ASN A 291 5.30 -26.19 17.24
CA ASN A 291 6.23 -26.72 16.23
C ASN A 291 7.20 -25.66 15.67
N GLN A 292 7.59 -24.68 16.49
CA GLN A 292 8.54 -23.67 16.08
C GLN A 292 9.95 -24.27 16.02
N THR A 293 10.79 -23.76 15.12
CA THR A 293 12.21 -24.12 15.05
C THR A 293 13.10 -22.89 15.07
N THR A 294 14.37 -23.05 15.42
CA THR A 294 15.38 -22.06 15.04
C THR A 294 15.56 -22.06 13.51
N ILE A 295 16.31 -21.09 12.99
CA ILE A 295 16.64 -21.02 11.56
C ILE A 295 17.44 -22.25 11.09
N ASP A 296 18.15 -22.91 12.01
CA ASP A 296 18.94 -24.12 11.75
C ASP A 296 18.09 -25.41 11.83
N GLY A 297 16.80 -25.30 12.14
CA GLY A 297 15.86 -26.43 12.17
C GLY A 297 15.72 -27.12 13.53
N GLU A 298 16.39 -26.62 14.58
CA GLU A 298 16.26 -27.17 15.93
C GLU A 298 14.92 -26.76 16.56
N ALA A 299 14.27 -27.67 17.29
CA ALA A 299 13.01 -27.37 17.95
C ALA A 299 13.16 -26.20 18.94
N ARG A 300 12.18 -25.29 18.94
CA ARG A 300 12.16 -24.09 19.78
C ARG A 300 10.86 -24.01 20.56
N THR A 301 10.95 -23.65 21.84
CA THR A 301 9.78 -23.27 22.63
C THR A 301 9.33 -21.87 22.24
N VAL A 302 8.03 -21.71 22.00
CA VAL A 302 7.40 -20.40 21.82
C VAL A 302 6.69 -19.97 23.10
N GLU A 303 6.99 -18.75 23.54
CA GLU A 303 6.30 -18.12 24.66
C GLU A 303 5.07 -17.36 24.16
N VAL A 304 3.88 -17.71 24.66
CA VAL A 304 2.62 -17.11 24.24
C VAL A 304 1.99 -16.38 25.41
N LEU A 305 1.80 -15.07 25.27
CA LEU A 305 1.09 -14.26 26.26
C LEU A 305 -0.41 -14.32 25.98
N LEU A 306 -1.19 -14.74 26.99
CA LEU A 306 -2.65 -14.90 26.93
C LEU A 306 -3.32 -14.32 28.19
N SER A 307 -4.56 -13.86 28.07
CA SER A 307 -5.40 -13.53 29.24
C SER A 307 -5.74 -14.77 30.08
N GLU A 308 -6.19 -14.57 31.32
CA GLU A 308 -6.59 -15.69 32.21
C GLU A 308 -7.68 -16.58 31.58
N GLU A 309 -8.67 -15.98 30.92
CA GLU A 309 -9.76 -16.70 30.24
C GLU A 309 -9.24 -17.53 29.06
N GLN A 310 -8.36 -16.94 28.24
CA GLN A 310 -7.71 -17.64 27.14
C GLN A 310 -6.84 -18.82 27.62
N ILE A 311 -6.15 -18.67 28.76
CA ILE A 311 -5.34 -19.76 29.34
C ILE A 311 -6.23 -20.93 29.76
N ALA A 312 -7.36 -20.66 30.42
CA ALA A 312 -8.28 -21.73 30.82
C ALA A 312 -8.78 -22.55 29.62
N PHE A 313 -9.10 -21.86 28.51
CA PHE A 313 -9.48 -22.51 27.27
C PHE A 313 -8.33 -23.25 26.60
N TRP A 314 -7.15 -22.64 26.56
CA TRP A 314 -5.94 -23.23 26.00
C TRP A 314 -5.65 -24.58 26.66
N GLU A 315 -5.60 -24.61 27.99
CA GLU A 315 -5.32 -25.81 28.77
C GLU A 315 -6.36 -26.92 28.53
N SER A 316 -7.63 -26.54 28.33
CA SER A 316 -8.73 -27.48 28.16
C SER A 316 -8.86 -28.02 26.72
N ASN A 317 -8.55 -27.20 25.70
CA ASN A 317 -8.92 -27.47 24.30
C ASN A 317 -7.74 -27.48 23.33
N LEU A 318 -6.72 -26.63 23.51
CA LEU A 318 -5.72 -26.36 22.48
C LEU A 318 -4.35 -26.96 22.76
N LYS A 319 -3.96 -27.05 24.05
CA LYS A 319 -2.61 -27.47 24.47
C LYS A 319 -2.21 -28.87 23.98
N LYS A 320 -3.18 -29.76 23.83
CA LYS A 320 -2.94 -31.18 23.45
C LYS A 320 -2.92 -31.40 21.94
N LEU A 321 -3.17 -30.37 21.14
CA LEU A 321 -3.11 -30.46 19.68
C LEU A 321 -1.66 -30.66 19.22
N ASN A 322 -1.46 -31.45 18.17
CA ASN A 322 -0.13 -31.73 17.62
C ASN A 322 0.54 -30.48 17.06
N GLU A 323 -0.26 -29.49 16.68
CA GLU A 323 0.14 -28.21 16.16
C GLU A 323 0.65 -27.26 17.27
N ASN A 324 0.45 -27.61 18.54
CA ASN A 324 0.79 -26.82 19.73
C ASN A 324 1.91 -27.44 20.59
N VAL A 325 2.77 -28.25 19.98
CA VAL A 325 3.97 -28.79 20.65
C VAL A 325 4.98 -27.66 20.95
N ASN A 326 5.63 -27.74 22.11
CA ASN A 326 6.62 -26.76 22.62
C ASN A 326 6.06 -25.34 22.74
N VAL A 327 4.85 -25.22 23.26
CA VAL A 327 4.24 -23.92 23.58
C VAL A 327 4.19 -23.74 25.09
N GLU A 328 4.75 -22.63 25.56
CA GLU A 328 4.63 -22.19 26.95
C GLU A 328 3.73 -20.96 27.00
N VAL A 329 2.62 -21.07 27.73
CA VAL A 329 1.70 -19.95 27.94
C VAL A 329 2.05 -19.20 29.22
N GLN A 330 2.00 -17.88 29.13
CA GLN A 330 2.18 -16.96 30.24
C GLN A 330 0.97 -16.04 30.35
N THR A 331 0.55 -15.74 31.57
CA THR A 331 -0.54 -14.80 31.81
C THR A 331 -0.10 -13.40 31.42
N MET A 332 -0.87 -12.73 30.58
CA MET A 332 -0.71 -11.31 30.31
C MET A 332 -0.79 -10.55 31.63
N PRO A 333 0.03 -9.51 31.83
CA PRO A 333 -0.10 -8.68 33.01
C PRO A 333 -1.50 -8.07 33.07
N ASN A 334 -2.15 -8.10 34.23
CA ASN A 334 -3.48 -7.54 34.44
C ASN A 334 -3.44 -6.02 34.27
N THR A 335 -3.71 -5.53 33.05
CA THR A 335 -3.57 -4.12 32.70
C THR A 335 -4.84 -3.61 32.02
N ASP A 336 -5.28 -2.42 32.39
CA ASP A 336 -6.42 -1.76 31.77
C ASP A 336 -6.14 -1.41 30.29
N VAL A 337 -4.90 -1.02 30.00
CA VAL A 337 -4.39 -0.75 28.66
C VAL A 337 -3.03 -1.42 28.54
N TYR A 338 -2.74 -2.00 27.38
CA TYR A 338 -1.42 -2.58 27.10
C TYR A 338 -0.93 -2.00 25.79
N LEU A 339 0.26 -1.43 25.77
CA LEU A 339 0.77 -0.65 24.65
C LEU A 339 1.98 -1.35 24.01
N THR A 340 1.95 -1.54 22.69
CA THR A 340 3.10 -2.05 21.93
C THR A 340 3.82 -0.88 21.29
N MET A 341 4.96 -0.49 21.85
CA MET A 341 5.76 0.64 21.42
C MET A 341 6.51 0.30 20.14
N THR A 342 6.47 1.20 19.17
CA THR A 342 7.17 1.05 17.87
C THR A 342 8.49 1.79 17.85
N ASP A 343 8.67 2.78 18.72
CA ASP A 343 9.85 3.64 18.74
C ASP A 343 10.32 3.92 20.17
N ALA A 344 11.63 4.10 20.34
CA ALA A 344 12.22 4.36 21.64
C ALA A 344 13.53 5.14 21.55
N TYR A 345 13.72 6.07 22.48
CA TYR A 345 14.92 6.90 22.59
C TYR A 345 15.35 7.05 24.03
N LYS A 346 16.66 7.07 24.25
CA LYS A 346 17.24 7.44 25.54
C LYS A 346 18.16 8.65 25.42
N TYR A 347 18.15 9.51 26.44
CA TYR A 347 19.17 10.54 26.60
C TYR A 347 19.54 10.70 28.07
N SER A 348 20.79 11.09 28.33
CA SER A 348 21.32 11.26 29.68
C SER A 348 21.92 12.64 29.84
N TYR A 349 21.33 13.44 30.73
CA TYR A 349 21.87 14.74 31.15
C TYR A 349 21.67 14.88 32.66
N GLY A 350 22.51 14.19 33.43
CA GLY A 350 22.37 14.03 34.89
C GLY A 350 21.49 12.85 35.28
N SER A 351 20.24 12.80 34.80
CA SER A 351 19.34 11.65 34.94
C SER A 351 18.98 11.06 33.59
N LEU A 352 18.96 9.74 33.47
CA LEU A 352 18.53 9.03 32.28
C LEU A 352 17.02 9.23 32.05
N THR A 353 16.66 9.62 30.84
CA THR A 353 15.28 9.61 30.36
C THR A 353 15.13 8.58 29.26
N LEU A 354 14.18 7.67 29.42
CA LEU A 354 13.75 6.72 28.40
C LEU A 354 12.37 7.16 27.90
N ILE A 355 12.22 7.32 26.59
CA ILE A 355 10.96 7.61 25.93
C ILE A 355 10.63 6.43 25.04
N LEU A 356 9.40 5.95 25.14
CA LEU A 356 8.80 4.96 24.27
C LEU A 356 7.55 5.58 23.64
N SER A 357 7.29 5.31 22.37
CA SER A 357 6.08 5.76 21.68
C SER A 357 5.60 4.73 20.67
N ASP A 358 4.31 4.82 20.31
CA ASP A 358 3.73 4.09 19.20
C ASP A 358 3.13 5.02 18.13
N ASP A 359 2.70 4.43 17.02
CA ASP A 359 2.14 5.15 15.87
C ASP A 359 0.76 5.76 16.17
N ASP A 360 0.10 5.31 17.23
CA ASP A 360 -1.23 5.75 17.66
C ASP A 360 -1.16 6.97 18.61
N GLY A 361 0.04 7.52 18.81
CA GLY A 361 0.29 8.70 19.64
C GLY A 361 0.36 8.40 21.14
N ASN A 362 0.41 7.13 21.55
CA ASN A 362 0.69 6.77 22.93
C ASN A 362 2.18 6.98 23.23
N ARG A 363 2.47 7.33 24.48
CA ARG A 363 3.85 7.66 24.89
C ARG A 363 4.10 7.35 26.34
N ILE A 364 5.21 6.70 26.63
CA ILE A 364 5.73 6.49 27.98
C ILE A 364 7.06 7.23 28.09
N GLN A 365 7.14 8.19 29.02
CA GLN A 365 8.39 8.88 29.32
C GLN A 365 8.79 8.57 30.76
N LEU A 366 9.87 7.82 30.94
CA LEU A 366 10.43 7.38 32.22
C LEU A 366 11.70 8.17 32.53
N SER A 367 11.70 8.91 33.63
CA SER A 367 12.90 9.49 34.23
C SER A 367 13.43 8.52 35.29
N LEU A 368 14.66 8.07 35.11
CA LEU A 368 15.30 7.06 35.94
C LEU A 368 16.41 7.70 36.79
N LYS A 369 16.63 7.19 38.00
CA LYS A 369 17.66 7.66 38.95
C LYS A 369 19.09 7.24 38.55
N LEU A 370 19.23 6.59 37.41
CA LEU A 370 20.48 6.10 36.85
C LEU A 370 20.94 7.03 35.73
N SER A 371 22.23 6.99 35.38
CA SER A 371 22.79 7.76 34.26
C SER A 371 22.84 6.96 32.95
N GLU A 372 22.69 5.64 33.02
CA GLU A 372 22.76 4.72 31.88
C GLU A 372 21.72 3.60 31.99
N LEU A 373 21.20 3.16 30.85
CA LEU A 373 20.22 2.07 30.79
C LEU A 373 20.96 0.73 30.80
N GLN A 374 20.75 -0.05 31.86
CA GLN A 374 21.37 -1.36 32.05
C GLN A 374 20.31 -2.47 32.01
N PRO A 375 20.65 -3.69 31.57
CA PRO A 375 19.74 -4.83 31.68
C PRO A 375 19.39 -5.12 33.15
N GLY A 376 18.12 -5.42 33.41
CA GLY A 376 17.62 -5.69 34.76
C GLY A 376 16.21 -5.17 35.00
N GLU A 377 15.75 -5.30 36.24
CA GLU A 377 14.44 -4.86 36.69
C GLU A 377 14.49 -3.43 37.25
N TYR A 378 13.49 -2.63 36.87
CA TYR A 378 13.28 -1.25 37.27
C TYR A 378 11.94 -1.14 37.96
N SER A 379 11.97 -0.71 39.22
CA SER A 379 10.77 -0.45 40.02
C SER A 379 10.86 0.93 40.67
N LYS A 380 10.02 1.20 41.68
CA LYS A 380 10.05 2.42 42.50
C LYS A 380 11.47 2.83 42.96
N ALA A 381 12.37 1.87 43.17
CA ALA A 381 13.74 2.16 43.56
C ALA A 381 14.50 2.94 42.48
N GLN A 382 14.35 2.58 41.21
CA GLN A 382 15.07 3.19 40.07
C GLN A 382 14.26 4.29 39.37
N ILE A 383 12.93 4.26 39.45
CA ILE A 383 12.06 5.23 38.79
C ILE A 383 12.00 6.52 39.61
N ASN A 384 12.30 7.67 38.99
CA ASN A 384 12.19 8.99 39.60
C ASN A 384 10.81 9.60 39.34
N SER A 385 10.40 9.64 38.06
CA SER A 385 9.06 10.04 37.65
C SER A 385 8.75 9.43 36.29
N ALA A 386 7.46 9.30 35.96
CA ALA A 386 7.06 8.97 34.61
C ALA A 386 5.78 9.70 34.21
N TYR A 387 5.65 9.91 32.90
CA TYR A 387 4.46 10.42 32.27
C TYR A 387 4.01 9.46 31.19
N VAL A 388 2.76 9.04 31.29
CA VAL A 388 2.14 8.17 30.30
C VAL A 388 1.04 8.96 29.60
N THR A 389 1.02 8.90 28.27
CA THR A 389 -0.06 9.40 27.43
C THR A 389 -0.69 8.21 26.75
N VAL A 390 -2.00 8.06 26.93
CA VAL A 390 -2.81 7.04 26.27
C VAL A 390 -3.87 7.76 25.46
N THR A 391 -3.94 7.49 24.16
CA THR A 391 -4.97 8.01 23.26
C THR A 391 -6.35 7.59 23.78
N GLY A 392 -7.22 8.57 24.05
CA GLY A 392 -8.52 8.33 24.71
C GLY A 392 -8.48 8.13 26.24
N GLY A 393 -7.30 7.94 26.85
CA GLY A 393 -7.10 7.75 28.30
C GLY A 393 -6.62 8.98 29.08
N GLY A 394 -6.57 10.13 28.39
CA GLY A 394 -6.08 11.40 28.89
C GLY A 394 -4.57 11.60 28.70
N SER A 395 -4.17 12.85 28.45
CA SER A 395 -2.76 13.23 28.29
C SER A 395 -2.07 13.41 29.65
N TYR A 396 -0.78 13.07 29.72
CA TYR A 396 0.09 13.32 30.88
C TYR A 396 -0.38 12.69 32.21
N ARG A 397 -0.67 11.40 32.20
CA ARG A 397 -0.96 10.63 33.41
C ARG A 397 0.34 10.35 34.18
N SER A 398 0.41 10.79 35.43
CA SER A 398 1.52 10.45 36.33
C SER A 398 1.34 9.04 36.92
N LEU A 399 2.46 8.40 37.29
CA LEU A 399 2.42 7.14 38.02
C LEU A 399 1.84 7.30 39.42
N ASP A 400 1.32 6.21 39.97
CA ASP A 400 1.02 6.09 41.38
C ASP A 400 2.33 6.21 42.19
N SER A 401 2.32 7.02 43.24
CA SER A 401 3.51 7.30 44.04
C SER A 401 3.86 6.16 45.00
N ASP A 402 2.86 5.38 45.42
CA ASP A 402 3.02 4.29 46.37
C ASP A 402 3.50 3.03 45.66
N ASP A 403 2.89 2.73 44.52
CA ASP A 403 3.27 1.62 43.66
C ASP A 403 3.27 2.05 42.18
N PRO A 404 4.38 2.58 41.64
CA PRO A 404 4.46 2.99 40.25
C PRO A 404 4.46 1.82 39.25
N GLY A 405 4.48 0.57 39.74
CA GLY A 405 4.73 -0.62 38.93
C GLY A 405 6.21 -0.85 38.65
N SER A 406 6.51 -1.73 37.69
CA SER A 406 7.86 -2.13 37.32
C SER A 406 7.98 -2.51 35.86
N PHE A 407 9.21 -2.50 35.35
CA PHE A 407 9.55 -2.98 34.02
C PHE A 407 10.93 -3.62 34.00
N ILE A 408 11.17 -4.47 33.01
CA ILE A 408 12.41 -5.19 32.80
C ILE A 408 13.04 -4.72 31.50
N VAL A 409 14.35 -4.54 31.51
CA VAL A 409 15.16 -4.29 30.32
C VAL A 409 16.04 -5.51 30.07
N LYS A 410 15.95 -6.07 28.86
CA LYS A 410 16.85 -7.08 28.32
C LYS A 410 17.62 -6.47 27.14
N TYR A 411 18.86 -6.88 26.94
CA TYR A 411 19.69 -6.42 25.83
C TYR A 411 20.41 -7.60 25.17
N ASN A 412 20.26 -7.73 23.86
CA ASN A 412 20.99 -8.68 23.05
C ASN A 412 22.16 -7.96 22.36
N ALA A 413 23.38 -8.21 22.85
CA ALA A 413 24.60 -7.58 22.34
C ALA A 413 24.98 -8.01 20.90
N VAL A 414 24.47 -9.14 20.41
CA VAL A 414 24.77 -9.63 19.06
C VAL A 414 23.95 -8.89 18.01
N SER A 415 22.65 -8.69 18.28
CA SER A 415 21.74 -8.01 17.37
C SER A 415 21.59 -6.51 17.64
N ASP A 416 22.17 -6.00 18.73
CA ASP A 416 21.98 -4.64 19.25
C ASP A 416 20.50 -4.26 19.47
N ILE A 417 19.74 -5.22 20.01
CA ILE A 417 18.29 -5.07 20.25
C ILE A 417 18.02 -5.04 21.75
N TYR A 418 17.24 -4.07 22.19
CA TYR A 418 16.66 -4.01 23.52
C TYR A 418 15.25 -4.60 23.51
N THR A 419 14.89 -5.31 24.56
CA THR A 419 13.51 -5.67 24.88
C THR A 419 13.17 -5.02 26.20
N ILE A 420 12.15 -4.16 26.21
CA ILE A 420 11.67 -3.47 27.41
C ILE A 420 10.22 -3.85 27.60
N GLU A 421 9.86 -4.38 28.75
CA GLU A 421 8.47 -4.82 29.02
C GLU A 421 8.12 -4.55 30.48
N GLY A 422 6.89 -4.14 30.76
CA GLY A 422 6.49 -3.85 32.13
C GLY A 422 5.05 -3.44 32.30
N VAL A 423 4.71 -3.15 33.55
CA VAL A 423 3.42 -2.64 33.99
C VAL A 423 3.64 -1.40 34.82
N LEU A 424 3.00 -0.30 34.44
CA LEU A 424 3.00 0.95 35.15
C LEU A 424 1.62 1.21 35.73
N ASN A 425 1.55 1.46 37.03
CA ASN A 425 0.30 1.90 37.65
C ASN A 425 0.26 3.43 37.60
N LEU A 426 -0.79 3.95 37.00
CA LEU A 426 -1.10 5.36 36.92
C LEU A 426 -1.89 5.78 38.15
N ARG A 427 -1.69 7.03 38.56
CA ARG A 427 -2.56 7.66 39.53
C ARG A 427 -4.00 7.66 39.01
N ALA A 428 -4.92 7.23 39.88
CA ALA A 428 -6.35 7.21 39.59
C ALA A 428 -6.85 8.56 39.09
N ASN A 429 -7.66 8.55 38.02
CA ASN A 429 -8.24 9.75 37.42
C ASN A 429 -9.74 9.56 37.21
N ALA A 430 -10.56 10.40 37.83
CA ALA A 430 -12.02 10.31 37.76
C ALA A 430 -12.58 10.50 36.34
N SER A 431 -11.86 11.22 35.46
CA SER A 431 -12.26 11.40 34.07
C SER A 431 -11.94 10.19 33.19
N TYR A 432 -11.02 9.32 33.64
CA TYR A 432 -10.54 8.14 32.91
C TYR A 432 -10.38 6.95 33.86
N PRO A 433 -11.48 6.48 34.48
CA PRO A 433 -11.41 5.44 35.52
C PRO A 433 -11.02 4.06 34.97
N SER A 434 -11.10 3.85 33.66
CA SER A 434 -10.76 2.61 32.97
C SER A 434 -9.34 2.56 32.42
N VAL A 435 -8.45 3.47 32.85
CA VAL A 435 -7.05 3.52 32.41
C VAL A 435 -6.18 3.86 33.62
N ASN A 436 -5.93 2.90 34.49
CA ASN A 436 -5.07 3.05 35.68
C ASN A 436 -3.89 2.09 35.66
N ILE A 437 -3.95 0.96 34.96
CA ILE A 437 -2.82 0.03 34.85
C ILE A 437 -2.41 -0.07 33.38
N VAL A 438 -1.19 0.34 33.07
CA VAL A 438 -0.63 0.37 31.71
C VAL A 438 0.46 -0.67 31.58
N GLY A 439 0.16 -1.77 30.90
CA GLY A 439 1.17 -2.68 30.39
C GLY A 439 1.85 -2.07 29.18
N PHE A 440 3.12 -2.37 28.96
CA PHE A 440 3.80 -1.92 27.77
C PHE A 440 4.95 -2.82 27.40
N GLU A 441 5.31 -2.76 26.12
CA GLU A 441 6.48 -3.43 25.61
C GLU A 441 7.14 -2.66 24.46
N TYR A 442 8.41 -2.93 24.24
CA TYR A 442 9.21 -2.43 23.15
C TYR A 442 10.24 -3.50 22.76
N THR A 443 10.47 -3.70 21.46
CA THR A 443 11.59 -4.51 20.97
C THR A 443 12.21 -3.83 19.76
N GLY A 444 13.45 -3.35 19.92
CA GLY A 444 14.15 -2.61 18.86
C GLY A 444 15.46 -1.99 19.36
N PRO A 445 16.17 -1.25 18.49
CA PRO A 445 17.36 -0.47 18.86
C PRO A 445 16.99 0.73 19.78
N LEU A 446 17.96 1.42 20.39
CA LEU A 446 17.72 2.58 21.29
C LEU A 446 18.62 3.78 21.04
#